data_AF-A0A535ARU7-F1
#
_entry.id   AF-A0A535ARU7-F1
#
_cell.length_a   1.000
_cell.length_b   1.000
_cell.length_c   1.000
_cell.angle_alpha   90.00
_cell.angle_beta   90.00
_cell.angle_gamma   90.00
#
_symmetry.space_group_name_H-M   'P 1'
#
loop_
_entity.id
_entity.type
_entity.pdbx_description
1 polymer ?
#
loop_
_entity_poly.entity_id
_entity_poly.type
_entity_poly.pdbx_seq_one_letter_code
_entity_poly.pdbx_strand_id
1 'polypeptide(L)'
;MGRVGRSIVAGFDAMVMAGAAFVETGGRFALAPAELILWGSALAAAICAIVVYLVGSALVAWLAIGYILFGALLTVGSPHWPLLALAAALMPLVPRPRGSVALGLGVAAVTAIGVRYAIAAVL
;
A
#
# COMPACT_ATOMS: atom_id res chain seq x y z
N MET A 1 20.09 5.52 7.58
CA MET A 1 19.12 4.59 8.20
C MET A 1 19.46 3.16 7.75
N GLY A 2 19.66 2.23 8.70
CA GLY A 2 19.93 0.82 8.37
C GLY A 2 18.69 0.06 7.88
N ARG A 3 18.86 -1.16 7.36
CA ARG A 3 17.78 -2.03 6.86
C ARG A 3 16.70 -2.27 7.92
N VAL A 4 17.13 -2.66 9.12
CA VAL A 4 16.26 -2.96 10.27
C VAL A 4 15.42 -1.74 10.66
N GLY A 5 16.01 -0.54 10.64
CA GLY A 5 15.27 0.69 10.93
C GLY A 5 14.14 0.94 9.92
N ARG A 6 14.40 0.74 8.63
CA ARG A 6 13.37 0.91 7.58
C ARG A 6 12.26 -0.13 7.67
N SER A 7 12.58 -1.39 7.99
CA SER A 7 11.56 -2.43 8.17
C SER A 7 10.71 -2.21 9.40
N ILE A 8 11.28 -1.70 10.50
CA ILE A 8 10.51 -1.37 11.72
C ILE A 8 9.54 -0.23 11.43
N VAL A 9 9.97 0.84 10.76
CA VAL A 9 9.09 1.96 10.39
C VAL A 9 7.96 1.47 9.48
N ALA A 10 8.27 0.72 8.42
CA ALA A 10 7.25 0.18 7.53
C ALA A 10 6.29 -0.80 8.26
N GLY A 11 6.80 -1.57 9.23
CA GLY A 11 5.98 -2.46 10.05
C GLY A 11 5.06 -1.69 11.01
N PHE A 12 5.55 -0.59 11.57
CA PHE A 12 4.75 0.31 12.39
C PHE A 12 3.63 0.96 11.55
N ASP A 13 3.93 1.44 10.36
CA ASP A 13 2.95 1.99 9.43
C ASP A 13 1.86 0.96 9.07
N ALA A 14 2.24 -0.31 8.88
CA ALA A 14 1.30 -1.39 8.67
C ALA A 14 0.39 -1.65 9.88
N MET A 15 0.96 -1.60 11.09
CA MET A 15 0.19 -1.77 12.34
C MET A 15 -0.79 -0.61 12.56
N VAL A 16 -0.35 0.63 12.32
CA VAL A 16 -1.22 1.82 12.40
C VAL A 16 -2.35 1.73 11.39
N MET A 17 -2.05 1.34 10.14
CA MET A 17 -3.08 1.16 9.11
C MET A 17 -4.06 0.03 9.47
N ALA A 18 -3.58 -1.08 10.04
CA ALA A 18 -4.43 -2.15 10.53
C ALA A 18 -5.34 -1.70 11.69
N GLY A 19 -4.80 -0.88 12.60
CA GLY A 19 -5.58 -0.26 13.68
C GLY A 19 -6.67 0.68 13.13
N ALA A 20 -6.33 1.53 12.16
CA ALA A 20 -7.29 2.40 11.48
C ALA A 20 -8.39 1.58 10.79
N ALA A 21 -8.01 0.53 10.04
CA ALA A 21 -8.95 -0.38 9.39
C ALA A 21 -9.88 -1.06 10.41
N PHE A 22 -9.35 -1.51 11.55
CA PHE A 22 -10.15 -2.12 12.61
C PHE A 22 -11.18 -1.15 13.19
N VAL A 23 -10.79 0.10 13.47
CA VAL A 23 -11.68 1.13 14.01
C VAL A 23 -12.77 1.53 13.01
N GLU A 24 -12.41 1.73 11.73
CA GLU A 24 -13.36 2.16 10.70
C GLU A 24 -14.33 1.04 10.26
N THR A 25 -13.88 -0.21 10.28
CA THR A 25 -14.71 -1.36 9.88
C THR A 25 -15.43 -2.03 11.05
N GLY A 26 -15.12 -1.65 12.29
CA GLY A 26 -15.57 -2.37 13.49
C GLY A 26 -15.07 -3.82 13.54
N GLY A 27 -13.91 -4.10 12.92
CA GLY A 27 -13.33 -5.44 12.78
C GLY A 27 -13.96 -6.31 11.67
N ARG A 28 -14.84 -5.74 10.83
CA ARG A 28 -15.42 -6.46 9.69
C ARG A 28 -14.42 -6.55 8.54
N PHE A 29 -14.32 -7.73 7.94
CA PHE A 29 -13.41 -8.00 6.84
C PHE A 29 -14.20 -8.32 5.56
N ALA A 30 -13.89 -7.57 4.49
CA ALA A 30 -14.25 -7.89 3.10
C ALA A 30 -15.76 -8.09 2.81
N LEU A 31 -16.66 -7.50 3.61
CA LEU A 31 -18.10 -7.50 3.34
C LEU A 31 -18.53 -6.33 2.44
N ALA A 32 -17.73 -5.26 2.41
CA ALA A 32 -17.93 -4.10 1.54
C ALA A 32 -16.63 -3.72 0.81
N PRO A 33 -16.71 -3.05 -0.37
CA PRO A 33 -15.54 -2.62 -1.12
C PRO A 33 -14.60 -1.74 -0.29
N ALA A 34 -15.15 -0.86 0.56
CA ALA A 34 -14.37 0.01 1.45
C ALA A 34 -13.55 -0.78 2.48
N GLU A 35 -14.12 -1.83 3.07
CA GLU A 35 -13.42 -2.70 4.01
C GLU A 35 -12.24 -3.41 3.33
N LEU A 36 -12.45 -3.88 2.09
CA LEU A 36 -11.41 -4.55 1.29
C LEU A 36 -10.25 -3.59 0.94
N ILE A 37 -10.56 -2.32 0.67
CA ILE A 37 -9.54 -1.29 0.42
C ILE A 37 -8.72 -1.02 1.69
N LEU A 38 -9.37 -0.84 2.85
CA LEU A 38 -8.70 -0.53 4.12
C LEU A 38 -7.80 -1.67 4.57
N TRP A 39 -8.34 -2.89 4.66
CA TRP A 39 -7.59 -4.07 5.07
C TRP A 39 -6.52 -4.46 4.04
N GLY A 40 -6.82 -4.31 2.75
CA GLY A 40 -5.84 -4.51 1.69
C GLY A 40 -4.68 -3.51 1.76
N SER A 41 -4.93 -2.27 2.19
CA SER A 41 -3.88 -1.26 2.37
C SER A 41 -2.99 -1.58 3.57
N ALA A 42 -3.57 -2.08 4.67
CA ALA A 42 -2.81 -2.60 5.81
C ALA A 42 -1.91 -3.79 5.41
N LEU A 43 -2.46 -4.73 4.62
CA LEU A 43 -1.71 -5.87 4.10
C LEU A 43 -0.61 -5.43 3.12
N ALA A 44 -0.87 -4.46 2.24
CA ALA A 44 0.12 -3.89 1.34
C ALA A 44 1.28 -3.24 2.11
N ALA A 45 1.01 -2.49 3.18
CA ALA A 45 2.04 -1.93 4.05
C ALA A 45 2.87 -3.03 4.74
N ALA A 46 2.23 -4.11 5.20
CA ALA A 46 2.92 -5.26 5.78
C ALA A 46 3.84 -5.94 4.75
N ILE A 47 3.39 -6.09 3.50
CA ILE A 47 4.22 -6.62 2.41
C ILE A 47 5.44 -5.72 2.19
N CYS A 48 5.28 -4.39 2.19
CA CYS A 48 6.41 -3.47 2.08
C CYS A 48 7.44 -3.68 3.21
N ALA A 49 6.98 -3.84 4.45
CA ALA A 49 7.86 -4.13 5.59
C ALA A 49 8.65 -5.44 5.41
N ILE A 50 7.98 -6.50 4.96
CA ILE A 50 8.59 -7.80 4.68
C ILE A 50 9.61 -7.70 3.55
N VAL A 51 9.28 -7.02 2.45
CA VAL A 51 10.19 -6.82 1.30
C VAL A 51 11.44 -6.06 1.73
N VAL A 52 11.30 -5.02 2.55
CA VAL A 52 12.44 -4.26 3.08
C VAL A 52 13.31 -5.12 4.00
N TYR A 53 12.70 -5.95 4.83
CA TYR A 53 13.41 -6.84 5.76
C TYR A 53 14.20 -7.94 5.03
N LEU A 54 13.55 -8.64 4.09
CA LEU A 54 14.11 -9.77 3.36
C LEU A 54 15.00 -9.38 2.17
N VAL A 55 15.14 -8.10 1.84
CA VAL A 55 15.77 -7.65 0.59
C VAL A 55 15.06 -8.26 -0.62
N GLY A 56 13.73 -8.24 -0.58
CA GLY A 56 12.88 -8.79 -1.60
C GLY A 56 12.87 -7.96 -2.89
N SER A 57 12.06 -8.41 -3.83
CA SER A 57 11.88 -7.74 -5.11
C SER A 57 11.31 -6.33 -4.93
N ALA A 58 12.03 -5.33 -5.45
CA ALA A 58 11.57 -3.95 -5.52
C ALA A 58 10.17 -3.87 -6.15
N LEU A 59 9.93 -4.63 -7.22
CA LEU A 59 8.65 -4.64 -7.92
C LEU A 59 7.48 -4.96 -6.99
N VAL A 60 7.61 -5.98 -6.14
CA VAL A 60 6.53 -6.40 -5.23
C VAL A 60 6.11 -5.27 -4.29
N ALA A 61 7.06 -4.53 -3.74
CA ALA A 61 6.74 -3.42 -2.86
C ALA A 61 6.15 -2.21 -3.61
N TRP A 62 6.57 -1.95 -4.85
CA TRP A 62 5.93 -0.90 -5.66
C TRP A 62 4.54 -1.30 -6.17
N LEU A 63 4.26 -2.60 -6.39
CA LEU A 63 2.90 -3.09 -6.62
C LEU A 63 2.02 -2.84 -5.38
N ALA A 64 2.54 -3.12 -4.19
CA ALA A 64 1.84 -2.86 -2.93
C ALA A 64 1.54 -1.37 -2.73
N ILE A 65 2.51 -0.49 -3.00
CA ILE A 65 2.28 0.98 -3.01
C ILE A 65 1.21 1.36 -4.04
N GLY A 66 1.21 0.74 -5.22
CA GLY A 66 0.19 0.96 -6.25
C GLY A 66 -1.23 0.59 -5.78
N TYR A 67 -1.39 -0.49 -5.01
CA TYR A 67 -2.67 -0.84 -4.39
C TYR A 67 -3.13 0.24 -3.40
N ILE A 68 -2.23 0.74 -2.55
CA ILE A 68 -2.55 1.82 -1.59
C ILE A 68 -2.95 3.10 -2.33
N LEU A 69 -2.26 3.44 -3.42
CA LEU A 69 -2.60 4.60 -4.27
C LEU A 69 -3.95 4.44 -4.96
N PHE A 70 -4.29 3.22 -5.42
CA PHE A 70 -5.64 2.92 -5.89
C PHE A 70 -6.67 3.24 -4.80
N GLY A 71 -6.45 2.74 -3.58
CA GLY A 71 -7.31 3.02 -2.43
C GLY A 71 -7.45 4.50 -2.12
N ALA A 72 -6.35 5.25 -2.27
CA ALA A 72 -6.29 6.68 -1.98
C ALA A 72 -7.01 7.55 -3.04
N LEU A 73 -6.85 7.23 -4.33
CA LEU A 73 -7.17 8.14 -5.44
C LEU A 73 -8.30 7.67 -6.35
N LEU A 74 -8.56 6.36 -6.43
CA LEU A 74 -9.42 5.77 -7.46
C LEU A 74 -10.65 5.05 -6.86
N THR A 75 -11.05 5.44 -5.66
CA THR A 75 -12.19 4.90 -4.91
C THR A 75 -13.24 5.99 -4.69
N VAL A 76 -14.46 5.59 -4.32
CA VAL A 76 -15.56 6.54 -4.07
C VAL A 76 -15.21 7.37 -2.83
N GLY A 77 -15.31 8.71 -2.93
CA GLY A 77 -14.91 9.62 -1.85
C GLY A 77 -13.44 10.07 -1.90
N SER A 78 -12.71 9.76 -2.97
CA SER A 78 -11.33 10.22 -3.18
C SER A 78 -11.21 11.76 -3.19
N PRO A 79 -10.10 12.33 -2.69
CA PRO A 79 -8.90 11.66 -2.20
C PRO A 79 -8.92 11.29 -0.71
N HIS A 80 -8.53 10.06 -0.37
CA HIS A 80 -8.32 9.62 1.01
C HIS A 80 -6.91 9.99 1.48
N TRP A 81 -6.80 11.15 2.13
CA TRP A 81 -5.53 11.69 2.64
C TRP A 81 -4.69 10.73 3.50
N PRO A 82 -5.27 9.91 4.41
CA PRO A 82 -4.48 8.98 5.21
C PRO A 82 -3.76 7.92 4.37
N LEU A 83 -4.44 7.37 3.36
CA LEU A 83 -3.85 6.37 2.45
C LEU A 83 -2.77 7.00 1.56
N LEU A 84 -2.98 8.24 1.14
CA LEU A 84 -1.98 8.98 0.37
C LEU A 84 -0.72 9.25 1.20
N ALA A 85 -0.90 9.64 2.47
CA ALA A 85 0.20 9.85 3.42
C ALA A 85 0.95 8.52 3.69
N LEU A 86 0.23 7.41 3.86
CA LEU A 86 0.82 6.08 4.00
C LEU A 86 1.67 5.71 2.77
N ALA A 87 1.13 5.89 1.57
CA ALA A 87 1.87 5.62 0.33
C ALA A 87 3.16 6.47 0.26
N ALA A 88 3.06 7.77 0.56
CA ALA A 88 4.19 8.69 0.56
C ALA A 88 5.25 8.31 1.62
N ALA A 89 4.83 7.86 2.80
CA ALA A 89 5.73 7.42 3.87
C ALA A 89 6.50 6.14 3.50
N LEU A 90 5.87 5.22 2.76
CA LEU A 90 6.48 3.95 2.36
C LEU A 90 7.46 4.09 1.18
N MET A 91 7.22 5.03 0.25
CA MET A 91 8.07 5.24 -0.94
C MET A 91 9.59 5.35 -0.65
N PRO A 92 10.07 6.15 0.33
CA PRO A 92 11.50 6.23 0.62
C PRO A 92 12.07 4.99 1.33
N LEU A 93 11.21 4.16 1.94
CA LEU A 93 11.63 2.97 2.69
C LEU A 93 11.91 1.78 1.76
N VAL A 94 11.14 1.69 0.68
CA VAL A 94 11.12 0.57 -0.27
C VAL A 94 12.31 0.60 -1.25
N PRO A 95 12.86 -0.57 -1.66
CA PRO A 95 13.89 -0.63 -2.69
C PRO A 95 13.45 -0.02 -4.03
N ARG A 96 14.33 0.70 -4.71
CA ARG A 96 14.02 1.34 -6.00
C ARG A 96 14.31 0.38 -7.17
N PRO A 97 13.36 0.15 -8.09
CA PRO A 97 13.61 -0.69 -9.26
C PRO A 97 14.68 -0.03 -10.14
N ARG A 98 15.80 -0.73 -10.33
CA ARG A 98 16.97 -0.24 -11.09
C ARG A 98 17.48 1.13 -10.60
N GLY A 99 17.28 1.46 -9.32
CA GLY A 99 17.70 2.74 -8.73
C GLY A 99 16.82 3.96 -9.08
N SER A 100 15.79 3.80 -9.91
CA SER A 100 14.94 4.91 -10.36
C SER A 100 13.62 5.00 -9.58
N VAL A 101 13.32 6.18 -9.04
CA VAL A 101 12.03 6.48 -8.40
C VAL A 101 10.92 6.59 -9.45
N ALA A 102 11.23 7.14 -10.63
CA ALA A 102 10.26 7.27 -11.72
C ALA A 102 9.75 5.91 -12.21
N LEU A 103 10.62 4.90 -12.28
CA LEU A 103 10.20 3.53 -12.60
C LEU A 103 9.29 2.95 -11.51
N GLY A 104 9.60 3.20 -10.23
CA GLY A 104 8.75 2.80 -9.11
C GLY A 104 7.35 3.42 -9.19
N LEU A 105 7.28 4.73 -9.41
CA LEU A 105 6.03 5.46 -9.62
C LEU A 105 5.26 4.96 -10.84
N GLY A 106 5.94 4.66 -11.94
CA GLY A 106 5.33 4.07 -13.13
C GLY A 106 4.68 2.72 -12.82
N VAL A 107 5.39 1.84 -12.11
CA VAL A 107 4.84 0.55 -11.66
C VAL A 107 3.64 0.76 -10.75
N ALA A 108 3.74 1.66 -9.77
CA ALA A 108 2.65 1.93 -8.85
C ALA A 108 1.41 2.51 -9.57
N ALA A 109 1.61 3.41 -10.54
CA ALA A 109 0.52 3.98 -11.33
C ALA A 109 -0.17 2.93 -12.22
N VAL A 110 0.59 2.12 -12.95
CA VAL A 110 0.05 1.03 -13.77
C VAL A 110 -0.70 0.03 -12.89
N THR A 111 -0.17 -0.27 -11.72
CA THR A 111 -0.82 -1.17 -10.76
C THR A 111 -2.10 -0.57 -10.22
N ALA A 112 -2.11 0.71 -9.85
CA ALA A 112 -3.32 1.37 -9.34
C ALA A 112 -4.46 1.33 -10.37
N ILE A 113 -4.14 1.61 -11.63
CA ILE A 113 -5.09 1.52 -12.75
C ILE A 113 -5.52 0.07 -12.97
N GLY A 114 -4.57 -0.88 -12.98
CA GLY A 114 -4.87 -2.30 -13.14
C GLY A 114 -5.80 -2.85 -12.05
N VAL A 115 -5.57 -2.46 -10.79
CA VAL A 115 -6.41 -2.82 -9.65
C VAL A 115 -7.80 -2.21 -9.78
N ARG A 116 -7.91 -0.96 -10.24
CA ARG A 116 -9.22 -0.32 -10.52
C ARG A 116 -10.04 -1.14 -11.50
N TYR A 117 -9.43 -1.57 -12.61
CA TYR A 117 -10.13 -2.39 -13.60
C TYR A 117 -10.42 -3.80 -13.08
N ALA A 118 -9.51 -4.42 -12.35
CA ALA A 118 -9.71 -5.75 -11.78
C ALA A 118 -10.89 -5.77 -10.79
N ILE A 119 -10.99 -4.77 -9.91
CA ILE A 119 -12.10 -4.66 -8.95
C ILE A 119 -13.41 -4.34 -9.68
N ALA A 120 -13.39 -3.48 -10.70
CA ALA A 120 -14.57 -3.18 -11.52
C ALA A 120 -15.06 -4.36 -12.37
N ALA A 121 -14.22 -5.35 -12.65
CA ALA A 121 -14.60 -6.55 -13.39
C ALA A 121 -15.16 -7.66 -12.49
N VAL A 122 -14.90 -7.59 -11.18
CA VAL A 122 -15.30 -8.61 -10.20
C VAL A 122 -16.58 -8.22 -9.44
N LEU A 123 -16.85 -6.92 -9.31
CA LEU A 123 -18.07 -6.36 -8.71
C LEU A 123 -19.11 -6.01 -9.78
#